data_AF-A0A085EPT3-F1
#
_entry.id   AF-A0A085EPT3-F1
#
_cell.length_a   1.000
_cell.length_b   1.000
_cell.length_c   1.000
_cell.angle_alpha   90.00
_cell.angle_beta   90.00
_cell.angle_gamma   90.00
#
_symmetry.space_group_name_H-M   'P 1'
#
loop_
_entity.id
_entity.type
_entity.pdbx_description
1 polymer ?
#
loop_
_entity_poly.entity_id
_entity_poly.type
_entity_poly.pdbx_seq_one_letter_code
_entity_poly.pdbx_strand_id
1 'polypeptide(L)'
;MASSRSPIADRSFFTGLSQRTAHWAGKPQTFFLALTIIVVWALSGPLFGFNDTWQLVINTSTTIVTFLMVFIIQNSQNRDTAAMQIKLDELILRLEGAREELLDLEELDEEKLEAKRADFERLARKARERSGR
;
A
#
# COMPACT_ATOMS: atom_id res chain seq x y z
N MET A 1 -1.27 10.18 42.02
CA MET A 1 -0.81 8.83 41.61
C MET A 1 -1.94 8.18 40.81
N ALA A 2 -2.00 8.45 39.50
CA ALA A 2 -3.03 7.93 38.61
C ALA A 2 -2.36 7.29 37.39
N SER A 3 -2.24 5.98 37.41
CA SER A 3 -1.77 5.18 36.28
C SER A 3 -2.94 5.03 35.30
N SER A 4 -3.01 5.90 34.30
CA SER A 4 -3.84 5.68 33.11
C SER A 4 -3.21 4.57 32.28
N ARG A 5 -3.81 3.38 32.30
CA ARG A 5 -3.44 2.27 31.41
C ARG A 5 -4.04 2.56 30.03
N SER A 6 -3.18 2.86 29.07
CA SER A 6 -3.54 3.04 27.65
C SER A 6 -3.84 1.67 27.00
N PRO A 7 -4.98 1.49 26.32
CA PRO A 7 -5.27 0.27 25.56
C PRO A 7 -4.60 0.38 24.18
N ILE A 8 -3.29 0.12 24.10
CA ILE A 8 -2.54 0.03 22.82
C ILE A 8 -2.46 -1.45 22.37
N ALA A 9 -3.56 -2.19 22.49
CA ALA A 9 -3.55 -3.63 22.18
C ALA A 9 -3.98 -3.97 20.74
N ASP A 10 -4.86 -3.17 20.11
CA ASP A 10 -5.48 -3.59 18.83
C ASP A 10 -4.68 -3.21 17.58
N ARG A 11 -3.81 -2.18 17.65
CA ARG A 11 -3.00 -1.75 16.50
C ARG A 11 -1.87 -2.74 16.15
N SER A 12 -1.43 -3.54 17.12
CA SER A 12 -0.29 -4.46 16.97
C SER A 12 -0.62 -5.70 16.16
N PHE A 13 -1.81 -6.29 16.37
CA PHE A 13 -2.20 -7.53 15.70
C PHE A 13 -2.43 -7.32 14.20
N PHE A 14 -3.25 -6.34 13.82
CA PHE A 14 -3.53 -6.06 12.41
C PHE A 14 -2.28 -5.60 11.65
N THR A 15 -1.43 -4.78 12.29
CA THR A 15 -0.15 -4.35 11.71
C THR A 15 0.81 -5.51 11.53
N GLY A 16 0.96 -6.37 12.54
CA GLY A 16 1.82 -7.56 12.48
C GLY A 16 1.32 -8.60 11.48
N LEU A 17 0.01 -8.81 11.39
CA LEU A 17 -0.61 -9.68 10.39
C LEU A 17 -0.41 -9.12 8.99
N SER A 18 -0.67 -7.82 8.77
CA SER A 18 -0.51 -7.19 7.46
C SER A 18 0.92 -7.25 6.96
N GLN A 19 1.90 -6.97 7.82
CA GLN A 19 3.32 -7.06 7.47
C GLN A 19 3.77 -8.49 7.16
N ARG A 20 3.32 -9.46 7.96
CA ARG A 20 3.63 -10.87 7.71
C ARG A 20 2.97 -11.35 6.42
N THR A 21 1.71 -11.02 6.20
CA THR A 21 0.99 -11.39 4.98
C THR A 21 1.61 -10.72 3.75
N ALA A 22 1.97 -9.44 3.81
CA ALA A 22 2.65 -8.75 2.70
C ALA A 22 4.02 -9.37 2.39
N HIS A 23 4.82 -9.66 3.43
CA HIS A 23 6.11 -10.29 3.27
C HIS A 23 6.02 -11.73 2.72
N TRP A 24 4.99 -12.49 3.11
CA TRP A 24 4.76 -13.83 2.59
C TRP A 24 4.17 -13.82 1.17
N ALA A 25 3.22 -12.94 0.89
CA ALA A 25 2.62 -12.79 -0.43
C ALA A 25 3.65 -12.43 -1.51
N GLY A 26 4.72 -11.71 -1.15
CA GLY A 26 5.81 -11.36 -2.06
C GLY A 26 6.86 -12.47 -2.30
N LYS A 27 6.80 -13.61 -1.60
CA LYS A 27 7.79 -14.69 -1.75
C LYS A 27 7.45 -15.62 -2.92
N PRO A 28 8.41 -16.00 -3.79
CA PRO A 28 8.18 -17.00 -4.84
C PRO A 28 7.60 -18.33 -4.33
N GLN A 29 7.92 -18.70 -3.10
CA GLN A 29 7.43 -19.94 -2.48
C GLN A 29 5.92 -19.94 -2.21
N THR A 30 5.28 -18.79 -1.94
CA THR A 30 3.83 -18.73 -1.73
C THR A 30 3.06 -18.88 -3.04
N PHE A 31 3.64 -18.45 -4.16
CA PHE A 31 3.09 -18.71 -5.49
C PHE A 31 2.99 -20.21 -5.78
N PHE A 32 4.08 -20.96 -5.54
CA PHE A 32 4.07 -22.42 -5.75
C PHE A 32 3.10 -23.14 -4.79
N LEU A 33 2.97 -22.66 -3.55
CA LEU A 33 1.96 -23.17 -2.61
C LEU A 33 0.53 -22.92 -3.10
N ALA A 34 0.22 -21.69 -3.54
CA ALA A 34 -1.08 -21.34 -4.09
C ALA A 34 -1.40 -22.16 -5.35
N LEU A 35 -0.42 -22.33 -6.24
CA LEU A 35 -0.56 -23.16 -7.44
C LEU A 35 -0.86 -24.62 -7.07
N THR A 36 -0.17 -25.16 -6.07
CA THR A 36 -0.42 -26.53 -5.58
C THR A 36 -1.84 -26.68 -5.05
N ILE A 37 -2.34 -25.70 -4.29
CA ILE A 37 -3.72 -25.69 -3.79
C ILE A 37 -4.72 -25.69 -4.95
N ILE A 38 -4.49 -24.86 -5.98
CA ILE A 38 -5.35 -24.82 -7.17
C ILE A 38 -5.34 -26.16 -7.91
N VAL A 39 -4.18 -26.79 -8.06
CA VAL A 39 -4.05 -28.11 -8.71
C VAL A 39 -4.78 -29.18 -7.92
N VAL A 40 -4.61 -29.24 -6.59
CA VAL A 40 -5.32 -30.19 -5.72
C VAL A 40 -6.83 -29.99 -5.81
N TRP A 41 -7.29 -28.74 -5.79
CA TRP A 41 -8.71 -28.43 -5.97
C TRP A 41 -9.22 -28.86 -7.35
N ALA A 42 -8.49 -28.59 -8.43
CA ALA A 42 -8.85 -29.03 -9.78
C ALA A 42 -8.95 -30.57 -9.89
N LEU A 43 -8.01 -31.29 -9.27
CA LEU A 43 -8.01 -32.76 -9.22
C LEU A 43 -9.15 -33.33 -8.37
N SER A 44 -9.72 -32.56 -7.44
CA SER A 44 -10.93 -32.96 -6.72
C SER A 44 -12.20 -32.85 -7.59
N GLY A 45 -12.19 -32.03 -8.64
CA GLY A 45 -13.34 -31.79 -9.51
C GLY A 45 -14.01 -33.04 -10.10
N PRO A 46 -13.25 -34.01 -10.64
CA PRO A 46 -13.81 -35.28 -11.14
C PRO A 46 -14.55 -36.10 -10.08
N LEU A 47 -14.15 -36.04 -8.81
CA LEU A 47 -14.83 -36.74 -7.71
C LEU A 47 -16.20 -36.12 -7.39
N PHE A 48 -16.36 -34.82 -7.62
CA PHE A 48 -17.59 -34.07 -7.38
C PHE A 48 -18.40 -33.80 -8.66
N GLY A 49 -17.99 -34.37 -9.80
CA GLY A 49 -18.65 -34.18 -11.08
C GLY A 49 -18.66 -32.73 -11.58
N PHE A 50 -17.69 -31.91 -11.15
CA PHE A 50 -17.61 -30.48 -11.48
C PHE A 50 -18.91 -29.69 -11.19
N ASN A 51 -19.64 -30.07 -10.15
CA ASN A 51 -20.94 -29.49 -9.82
C ASN A 51 -20.86 -28.03 -9.36
N ASP A 52 -22.02 -27.38 -9.27
CA ASP A 52 -22.14 -25.97 -8.89
C ASP A 52 -21.57 -25.69 -7.49
N THR A 53 -21.72 -26.61 -6.54
CA THR A 53 -21.15 -26.45 -5.19
C THR A 53 -19.63 -26.42 -5.21
N TRP A 54 -18.99 -27.28 -6.00
CA TRP A 54 -17.55 -27.33 -6.16
C TRP A 54 -17.00 -26.01 -6.72
N GLN A 55 -17.66 -25.45 -7.76
CA GLN A 55 -17.30 -24.14 -8.33
C GLN A 55 -17.58 -22.99 -7.36
N LEU A 56 -18.73 -23.02 -6.67
CA LEU A 56 -19.14 -21.97 -5.73
C LEU A 56 -18.13 -21.82 -4.59
N VAL A 57 -17.60 -22.92 -4.07
CA VAL A 57 -16.62 -22.91 -2.96
C VAL A 57 -15.36 -22.13 -3.34
N ILE A 58 -14.76 -22.38 -4.51
CA ILE A 58 -13.54 -21.66 -4.89
C ILE A 58 -13.82 -20.19 -5.21
N ASN A 59 -14.93 -19.90 -5.88
CA ASN A 59 -15.27 -18.54 -6.30
C ASN A 59 -15.55 -17.66 -5.07
N THR A 60 -16.36 -18.17 -4.15
CA THR A 60 -16.69 -17.47 -2.89
C THR A 60 -15.44 -17.28 -2.04
N SER A 61 -14.61 -18.32 -1.89
CA SER A 61 -13.39 -18.24 -1.09
C SER A 61 -12.40 -17.23 -1.66
N THR A 62 -12.17 -17.26 -2.97
CA THR A 62 -11.24 -16.33 -3.64
C THR A 62 -11.72 -14.89 -3.52
N THR A 63 -13.03 -14.66 -3.62
CA THR A 63 -13.64 -13.33 -3.45
C THR A 63 -13.40 -12.79 -2.05
N ILE A 64 -13.64 -13.59 -1.00
CA ILE A 64 -13.39 -13.18 0.39
C ILE A 64 -11.90 -12.89 0.60
N VAL A 65 -11.00 -13.76 0.13
CA VAL A 65 -9.56 -13.57 0.27
C VAL A 65 -9.12 -12.29 -0.45
N THR A 66 -9.61 -12.04 -1.66
CA THR A 66 -9.29 -10.84 -2.43
C THR A 66 -9.78 -9.58 -1.71
N PHE A 67 -11.00 -9.61 -1.17
CA PHE A 67 -11.55 -8.48 -0.40
C PHE A 67 -10.68 -8.16 0.83
N LEU A 68 -10.29 -9.19 1.60
CA LEU A 68 -9.36 -9.02 2.72
C LEU A 68 -7.98 -8.54 2.29
N MET A 69 -7.49 -9.03 1.14
CA MET A 69 -6.19 -8.66 0.59
C MET A 69 -6.12 -7.17 0.25
N VAL A 70 -7.20 -6.57 -0.26
CA VAL A 70 -7.26 -5.12 -0.50
C VAL A 70 -6.97 -4.33 0.78
N PHE A 71 -7.62 -4.67 1.91
CA PHE A 71 -7.36 -3.99 3.19
C PHE A 71 -5.94 -4.20 3.70
N ILE A 72 -5.40 -5.43 3.55
CA ILE A 72 -4.03 -5.75 3.96
C ILE A 72 -3.02 -4.96 3.12
N ILE A 73 -3.21 -4.95 1.80
CA ILE A 73 -2.36 -4.20 0.87
C ILE A 73 -2.44 -2.72 1.17
N GLN A 74 -3.64 -2.15 1.32
CA GLN A 74 -3.82 -0.74 1.66
C GLN A 74 -3.15 -0.39 2.99
N ASN A 75 -3.25 -1.22 4.02
CA ASN A 75 -2.57 -0.97 5.29
C ASN A 75 -1.05 -1.01 5.15
N SER A 76 -0.51 -1.98 4.39
CA SER A 76 0.92 -2.05 4.12
C SER A 76 1.39 -0.84 3.31
N GLN A 77 0.67 -0.50 2.24
CA GLN A 77 0.97 0.63 1.36
C GLN A 77 0.89 1.96 2.12
N ASN A 78 -0.14 2.20 2.92
CA ASN A 78 -0.26 3.42 3.71
C ASN A 78 0.94 3.62 4.65
N ARG A 79 1.39 2.53 5.30
CA ARG A 79 2.55 2.58 6.19
C ARG A 79 3.86 2.81 5.43
N ASP A 80 4.02 2.17 4.29
CA ASP A 80 5.23 2.32 3.46
C ASP A 80 5.30 3.72 2.83
N THR A 81 4.17 4.30 2.42
CA THR A 81 4.05 5.70 1.96
C THR A 81 4.44 6.68 3.06
N ALA A 82 3.89 6.53 4.28
CA ALA A 82 4.23 7.40 5.41
C ALA A 82 5.74 7.33 5.76
N ALA A 83 6.33 6.13 5.73
CA ALA A 83 7.76 5.97 5.95
C ALA A 83 8.61 6.61 4.83
N MET A 84 8.10 6.64 3.60
CA MET A 84 8.75 7.31 2.47
C MET A 84 8.70 8.83 2.63
N GLN A 85 7.55 9.39 3.00
CA GLN A 85 7.36 10.82 3.27
C GLN A 85 8.34 11.32 4.33
N ILE A 86 8.39 10.68 5.51
CA ILE A 86 9.31 11.04 6.60
C ILE A 86 10.78 11.04 6.13
N LYS A 87 11.17 10.07 5.29
CA LYS A 87 12.54 10.02 4.75
C LYS A 87 12.82 11.16 3.77
N LEU A 88 11.85 11.53 2.95
CA LEU A 88 11.97 12.66 2.02
C LEU A 88 12.01 13.99 2.77
N ASP A 89 11.23 14.15 3.82
CA ASP A 89 11.22 15.34 4.65
C ASP A 89 12.58 15.56 5.33
N GLU A 90 13.19 14.52 5.89
CA GLU A 90 14.55 14.62 6.46
C GLU A 90 15.58 15.00 5.37
N LEU A 91 15.43 14.50 4.14
CA LEU A 91 16.32 14.89 3.04
C LEU A 91 16.13 16.36 2.63
N ILE A 92 14.88 16.85 2.56
CA ILE A 92 14.57 18.25 2.25
C ILE A 92 15.14 19.16 3.35
N LEU A 93 14.95 18.80 4.62
CA LEU A 93 15.42 19.58 5.76
C LEU A 93 16.95 19.74 5.79
N ARG A 94 17.69 18.74 5.28
CA ARG A 94 19.17 18.74 5.28
C ARG A 94 19.78 19.32 4.01
N LEU A 95 19.00 19.52 2.95
CA LEU A 95 19.49 19.98 1.67
C LEU A 95 19.56 21.51 1.64
N GLU A 96 20.77 22.05 1.51
CA GLU A 96 21.00 23.50 1.42
C GLU A 96 20.32 24.07 0.17
N GLY A 97 19.45 25.08 0.36
CA GLY A 97 18.66 25.69 -0.73
C GLY A 97 17.38 24.93 -1.09
N ALA A 98 17.01 23.88 -0.36
CA ALA A 98 15.70 23.26 -0.51
C ALA A 98 14.57 24.20 -0.06
N ARG A 99 13.40 24.02 -0.67
CA ARG A 99 12.21 24.81 -0.35
C ARG A 99 11.47 24.15 0.81
N GLU A 100 11.59 24.73 2.01
CA GLU A 100 10.90 24.24 3.23
C GLU A 100 9.37 24.17 3.05
N GLU A 101 8.81 25.01 2.16
CA GLU A 101 7.38 24.97 1.76
C GLU A 101 6.93 23.67 1.09
N LEU A 102 7.84 22.72 0.82
CA LEU A 102 7.57 21.40 0.27
C LEU A 102 7.49 20.30 1.32
N LEU A 103 7.83 20.61 2.57
CA LEU A 103 7.59 19.72 3.69
C LEU A 103 6.08 19.57 3.86
N ASP A 104 5.64 18.34 4.14
CA ASP A 104 4.24 18.04 4.48
C ASP A 104 3.23 18.39 3.36
N LEU A 105 3.66 18.28 2.10
CA LEU A 105 2.80 18.54 0.92
C LEU A 105 1.58 17.62 0.86
N GLU A 106 1.68 16.41 1.41
CA GLU A 106 0.61 15.41 1.42
C GLU A 106 -0.58 15.77 2.31
N GLU A 107 -0.41 16.67 3.29
CA GLU A 107 -1.47 17.12 4.18
C GLU A 107 -2.21 18.35 3.64
N LEU A 108 -1.73 18.92 2.53
CA LEU A 108 -2.38 20.08 1.91
C LEU A 108 -3.71 19.72 1.24
N ASP A 109 -4.67 20.63 1.38
CA ASP A 109 -5.92 20.59 0.63
C ASP A 109 -5.66 20.65 -0.90
N GLU A 110 -6.52 20.01 -1.69
CA GLU A 110 -6.37 19.89 -3.15
C GLU A 110 -6.11 21.24 -3.84
N GLU A 111 -6.85 22.30 -3.46
CA GLU A 111 -6.68 23.64 -4.03
C GLU A 111 -5.27 24.20 -3.80
N LYS A 112 -4.71 23.98 -2.60
CA LYS A 112 -3.35 24.42 -2.25
C LYS A 112 -2.31 23.60 -2.99
N LEU A 113 -2.54 22.30 -3.13
CA LEU A 113 -1.66 21.39 -3.86
C LEU A 113 -1.61 21.75 -5.35
N GLU A 114 -2.75 22.05 -5.97
CA GLU A 114 -2.84 22.53 -7.35
C GLU A 114 -2.12 23.88 -7.53
N ALA A 115 -2.28 24.82 -6.59
CA ALA A 115 -1.57 26.09 -6.62
C ALA A 115 -0.05 25.90 -6.62
N LYS A 116 0.48 25.00 -5.77
CA LYS A 116 1.90 24.65 -5.76
C LYS A 116 2.35 23.97 -7.06
N ARG A 117 1.56 23.04 -7.61
CA ARG A 117 1.85 22.43 -8.92
C ARG A 117 1.94 23.49 -10.03
N ALA A 118 1.01 24.42 -10.07
CA ALA A 118 1.02 25.51 -11.04
C ALA A 118 2.28 26.40 -10.90
N ASP A 119 2.73 26.68 -9.68
CA ASP A 119 3.99 27.40 -9.43
C ASP A 119 5.19 26.68 -10.03
N PHE A 120 5.30 25.37 -9.81
CA PHE A 120 6.37 24.54 -10.38
C PHE A 120 6.33 24.49 -11.91
N GLU A 121 5.14 24.33 -12.49
CA GLU A 121 4.98 24.33 -13.95
C GLU A 121 5.42 25.66 -14.57
N ARG A 122 5.13 26.79 -13.92
CA ARG A 122 5.61 28.12 -14.33
C ARG A 122 7.13 28.22 -14.24
N LEU A 123 7.74 27.74 -13.17
CA LEU A 123 9.19 27.72 -13.01
C LEU A 123 9.87 26.85 -14.07
N ALA A 124 9.34 25.64 -14.31
CA ALA A 124 9.84 24.72 -15.33
C ALA A 124 9.72 25.31 -16.74
N ARG A 125 8.61 25.99 -17.04
CA ARG A 125 8.41 26.72 -18.31
C ARG A 125 9.47 27.81 -18.50
N LYS A 126 9.67 28.66 -17.49
CA LYS A 126 10.70 29.71 -17.52
C LYS A 126 12.11 29.15 -17.69
N ALA A 127 12.43 28.01 -17.07
CA ALA A 127 13.73 27.35 -17.22
C ALA A 127 13.93 26.82 -18.65
N ARG A 128 12.91 26.18 -19.25
CA ARG A 128 12.95 25.71 -20.64
C ARG A 128 13.15 26.86 -21.63
N GLU A 129 12.45 27.97 -21.44
CA GLU A 129 12.59 29.17 -22.28
C GLU A 129 13.98 29.81 -22.18
N ARG A 130 14.62 29.76 -21.00
CA ARG A 130 16.01 30.22 -20.83
C ARG A 130 17.05 29.27 -21.42
N SER A 131 16.79 27.96 -21.39
CA SER A 131 17.71 26.95 -21.90
C SER A 131 17.58 26.71 -23.41
N GLY A 132 16.49 27.19 -24.04
CA GLY A 132 16.26 27.15 -25.48
C GLY A 132 16.65 28.44 -26.22
N ARG A 133 17.33 29.38 -25.55
CA ARG A 133 18.03 30.53 -26.13
C ARG A 133 19.53 30.27 -26.08
#